data_AF-A0A1Q7MK08-F1
#
_entry.id   AF-A0A1Q7MK08-F1
#
_cell.length_a   1.000
_cell.length_b   1.000
_cell.length_c   1.000
_cell.angle_alpha   90.00
_cell.angle_beta   90.00
_cell.angle_gamma   90.00
#
_symmetry.space_group_name_H-M   'P 1'
#
loop_
_entity.id
_entity.type
_entity.pdbx_description
1 polymer ?
#
loop_
_entity_poly.entity_id
_entity_poly.type
_entity_poly.pdbx_seq_one_letter_code
_entity_poly.pdbx_strand_id
1 'polypeptide(L)'
;MPSTMVRTVQLFEDPNVSIDQLSEFYKVEGSPHTYLMFVTTIDGIAVPLEPGQRGGSEIALRHLRDNSIAAGGLTDNRALQYGWATADAVLGGAGILRDNPAATWYPRDKDLQAILAKGNRKPVRAVVSGRGEVDLKHPLFNPKKGEWQAVIFTTKKGEEKLKNQEKRMQARGYNHPLSTKTYAIGETGVDLVKAVGILRKEYRTKLLDIQGGPVLAGGVVKAMLVDEVRLTVSPQVMGDLNSVGRKRPGFVTGVHFGIEDSPLAELEAIGVSGSHIFLRYLMNYRN
;
A
#
# COMPACT_ATOMS: atom_id res chain seq x y z
N MET A 1 -16.50 5.51 31.60
CA MET A 1 -15.16 5.35 32.22
C MET A 1 -14.13 5.49 31.10
N PRO A 2 -13.08 6.31 31.23
CA PRO A 2 -12.03 6.32 30.24
C PRO A 2 -11.33 4.96 30.34
N SER A 3 -11.46 4.14 29.30
CA SER A 3 -10.61 2.96 29.13
C SER A 3 -9.17 3.46 29.19
N THR A 4 -8.38 3.02 30.16
CA THR A 4 -6.92 3.14 30.10
C THR A 4 -6.47 2.33 28.90
N MET A 5 -6.43 2.97 27.73
CA MET A 5 -5.94 2.34 26.51
C MET A 5 -4.48 1.97 26.74
N VAL A 6 -4.24 0.67 26.83
CA VAL A 6 -2.88 0.12 26.90
C VAL A 6 -2.31 0.26 25.49
N ARG A 7 -1.43 1.24 25.31
CA ARG A 7 -0.72 1.44 24.04
C ARG A 7 0.50 0.52 23.99
N THR A 8 0.70 -0.13 22.85
CA THR A 8 1.86 -1.01 22.66
C THR A 8 3.09 -0.18 22.32
N VAL A 9 4.18 -0.39 23.06
CA VAL A 9 5.51 0.14 22.73
C VAL A 9 6.46 -1.03 22.54
N GLN A 10 7.09 -1.13 21.37
CA GLN A 10 7.96 -2.25 21.04
C GLN A 10 9.31 -1.77 20.49
N LEU A 11 10.39 -2.31 21.05
CA LEU A 11 11.72 -2.16 20.50
C LEU A 11 12.07 -3.40 19.67
N PHE A 12 12.36 -3.19 18.39
CA PHE A 12 12.84 -4.22 17.47
C PHE A 12 14.36 -4.17 17.42
N GLU A 13 15.00 -4.86 18.36
CA GLU A 13 16.47 -4.90 18.49
C GLU A 13 17.13 -5.55 17.26
N ASP A 14 16.52 -6.61 16.72
CA ASP A 14 16.92 -7.22 15.46
C ASP A 14 16.02 -6.69 14.32
N PRO A 15 16.59 -6.08 13.27
CA PRO A 15 15.80 -5.62 12.13
C PRO A 15 15.15 -6.75 11.30
N ASN A 16 15.59 -8.00 11.48
CA ASN A 16 14.94 -9.18 10.94
C ASN A 16 13.81 -9.67 11.87
N VAL A 17 12.84 -8.79 12.12
CA VAL A 17 11.74 -9.00 13.08
C VAL A 17 10.99 -10.30 12.82
N SER A 18 10.76 -11.10 13.85
CA SER A 18 10.04 -12.38 13.73
C SER A 18 8.57 -12.18 13.32
N ILE A 19 7.94 -13.23 12.76
CA ILE A 19 6.50 -13.21 12.47
C ILE A 19 5.70 -12.98 13.75
N ASP A 20 6.10 -13.55 14.89
CA ASP A 20 5.39 -13.41 16.16
C ASP A 20 5.38 -11.95 16.62
N GLN A 21 6.55 -11.29 16.58
CA GLN A 21 6.67 -9.87 16.89
C GLN A 21 5.82 -9.00 15.95
N LEU A 22 5.81 -9.26 14.65
CA LEU A 22 4.97 -8.53 13.70
C LEU A 22 3.48 -8.80 13.92
N SER A 23 3.12 -10.03 14.28
CA SER A 23 1.74 -10.44 14.52
C SER A 23 1.15 -9.77 15.75
N GLU A 24 1.95 -9.64 16.81
CA GLU A 24 1.56 -8.91 18.01
C GLU A 24 1.51 -7.40 17.71
N PHE A 25 2.54 -6.85 17.07
CA PHE A 25 2.61 -5.41 16.78
C PHE A 25 1.47 -4.92 15.87
N TYR A 26 1.10 -5.70 14.85
CA TYR A 26 0.07 -5.36 13.88
C TYR A 26 -1.28 -6.06 14.14
N LYS A 27 -1.48 -6.57 15.36
CA LYS A 27 -2.75 -7.17 15.77
C LYS A 27 -3.88 -6.17 15.60
N VAL A 28 -4.98 -6.65 15.02
CA VAL A 28 -6.19 -5.87 14.77
C VAL A 28 -7.31 -6.44 15.61
N GLU A 29 -8.02 -5.58 16.32
CA GLU A 29 -9.29 -5.93 16.98
C GLU A 29 -10.46 -5.58 16.06
N GLY A 30 -11.30 -6.57 15.75
CA GLY A 30 -12.46 -6.38 14.88
C GLY A 30 -12.24 -6.73 13.41
N SER A 31 -13.35 -6.86 12.67
CA SER A 31 -13.37 -7.19 11.24
C SER A 31 -14.71 -6.74 10.63
N PRO A 32 -14.73 -6.20 9.39
CA PRO A 32 -13.60 -5.95 8.50
C PRO A 32 -12.71 -4.79 8.98
N HIS A 33 -11.43 -4.79 8.57
CA HIS A 33 -10.45 -3.73 8.88
C HIS A 33 -9.63 -3.34 7.64
N THR A 34 -9.34 -2.05 7.50
CA THR A 34 -8.60 -1.44 6.39
C THR A 34 -7.45 -0.63 6.96
N TYR A 35 -6.24 -0.91 6.52
CA TYR A 35 -5.09 -0.09 6.89
C TYR A 35 -4.41 0.54 5.68
N LEU A 36 -3.93 1.76 5.86
CA LEU A 36 -3.10 2.50 4.91
C LEU A 36 -1.65 2.39 5.36
N MET A 37 -0.77 1.82 4.53
CA MET A 37 0.64 1.63 4.88
C MET A 37 1.55 2.56 4.08
N PHE A 38 2.38 3.33 4.77
CA PHE A 38 3.32 4.30 4.18
C PHE A 38 4.63 4.40 4.95
N VAL A 39 5.63 4.94 4.27
CA VAL A 39 6.88 5.40 4.86
C VAL A 39 7.12 6.85 4.47
N THR A 40 7.58 7.68 5.40
CA THR A 40 7.94 9.09 5.18
C THR A 40 9.29 9.43 5.78
N THR A 41 9.91 10.51 5.29
CA THR A 41 11.00 11.19 5.99
C THR A 41 10.49 11.88 7.27
N ILE A 42 11.40 12.38 8.10
CA ILE A 42 11.08 13.15 9.33
C ILE A 42 10.23 14.38 8.98
N ASP A 43 10.55 15.04 7.86
CA ASP A 43 9.83 16.21 7.34
C ASP A 43 8.61 15.85 6.47
N GLY A 44 8.15 14.59 6.53
CA GLY A 44 6.84 14.17 6.00
C GLY A 44 6.80 13.86 4.50
N ILE A 45 7.94 13.69 3.84
CA ILE A 45 8.01 13.39 2.41
C ILE A 45 7.83 11.89 2.17
N ALA A 46 6.88 11.53 1.30
CA ALA A 46 6.56 10.13 0.98
C ALA A 46 7.16 9.65 -0.35
N VAL A 47 7.58 10.57 -1.22
CA VAL A 47 8.13 10.25 -2.54
C VAL A 47 9.28 11.21 -2.85
N PRO A 48 10.51 10.72 -3.18
CA PRO A 48 11.63 11.60 -3.51
C PRO A 48 11.38 12.44 -4.76
N LEU A 49 10.58 11.91 -5.69
CA LEU A 49 10.20 12.54 -6.95
C LEU A 49 11.41 12.90 -7.83
N GLU A 50 12.48 12.11 -7.74
CA GLU A 50 13.65 12.25 -8.60
C GLU A 50 13.58 11.29 -9.80
N PRO A 51 14.34 11.54 -10.90
CA PRO A 51 14.47 10.59 -11.99
C PRO A 51 14.94 9.22 -11.48
N GLY A 52 14.14 8.17 -11.70
CA GLY A 52 14.46 6.81 -11.26
C GLY A 52 14.29 6.54 -9.76
N GLN A 53 14.00 7.55 -8.92
CA GLN A 53 13.81 7.39 -7.47
C GLN A 53 12.43 7.92 -7.05
N ARG A 54 11.45 7.02 -7.12
CA ARG A 54 10.04 7.32 -6.80
C ARG A 54 9.40 6.29 -5.87
N GLY A 55 10.11 5.22 -5.55
CA GLY A 55 9.62 4.17 -4.67
C GLY A 55 9.79 4.52 -3.18
N GLY A 56 8.89 4.00 -2.35
CA GLY A 56 9.01 4.09 -0.89
C GLY A 56 10.27 3.41 -0.34
N SER A 57 10.89 2.48 -1.09
CA SER A 57 12.17 1.86 -0.71
C SER A 57 13.30 2.87 -0.49
N GLU A 58 13.28 3.99 -1.22
CA GLU A 58 14.31 5.02 -1.08
C GLU A 58 14.10 5.86 0.16
N ILE A 59 12.83 6.12 0.51
CA ILE A 59 12.48 6.78 1.77
C ILE A 59 12.74 5.85 2.95
N ALA A 60 12.46 4.54 2.82
CA ALA A 60 12.77 3.53 3.83
C ALA A 60 14.29 3.34 4.06
N LEU A 61 15.14 3.91 3.20
CA LEU A 61 16.60 3.78 3.23
C LEU A 61 17.08 2.32 3.08
N ARG A 62 16.34 1.49 2.34
CA ARG A 62 16.67 0.05 2.20
C ARG A 62 18.04 -0.20 1.55
N HIS A 63 18.53 0.75 0.76
CA HIS A 63 19.87 0.67 0.17
C HIS A 63 21.00 0.94 1.18
N LEU A 64 20.70 1.51 2.35
CA LEU A 64 21.65 1.77 3.45
C LEU A 64 21.57 0.72 4.56
N ARG A 65 21.27 -0.53 4.22
CA ARG A 65 21.07 -1.62 5.19
C ARG A 65 22.26 -1.88 6.12
N ASP A 66 23.47 -1.53 5.70
CA ASP A 66 24.70 -1.73 6.48
C ASP A 66 25.02 -0.52 7.38
N ASN A 67 24.22 0.55 7.31
CA ASN A 67 24.30 1.70 8.21
C ASN A 67 23.38 1.48 9.42
N SER A 68 23.95 1.46 10.62
CA SER A 68 23.23 1.19 11.87
C SER A 68 22.08 2.18 12.14
N ILE A 69 22.17 3.43 11.69
CA ILE A 69 21.10 4.43 11.79
C ILE A 69 19.91 4.00 10.92
N ALA A 70 20.19 3.52 9.71
CA ALA A 70 19.19 3.18 8.70
C ALA A 70 18.78 1.69 8.70
N ALA A 71 19.31 0.88 9.61
CA ALA A 71 19.06 -0.56 9.67
C ALA A 71 17.56 -0.90 9.82
N GLY A 72 16.77 -0.01 10.42
CA GLY A 72 15.31 -0.12 10.52
C GLY A 72 14.57 -0.16 9.17
N GLY A 73 15.23 0.22 8.06
CA GLY A 73 14.70 0.06 6.71
C GLY A 73 14.49 -1.40 6.31
N LEU A 74 15.22 -2.34 6.94
CA LEU A 74 14.97 -3.77 6.77
C LEU A 74 13.68 -4.20 7.51
N THR A 75 13.45 -3.68 8.72
CA THR A 75 12.21 -3.88 9.48
C THR A 75 11.00 -3.36 8.72
N ASP A 76 11.10 -2.16 8.12
CA ASP A 76 10.05 -1.61 7.25
C ASP A 76 9.74 -2.52 6.05
N ASN A 77 10.77 -2.96 5.32
CA ASN A 77 10.57 -3.88 4.21
C ASN A 77 9.95 -5.21 4.67
N ARG A 78 10.26 -5.68 5.88
CA ARG A 78 9.70 -6.92 6.42
C ARG A 78 8.25 -6.74 6.88
N ALA A 79 7.92 -5.63 7.53
CA ALA A 79 6.55 -5.24 7.86
C ALA A 79 5.67 -5.07 6.62
N LEU A 80 6.22 -4.45 5.57
CA LEU A 80 5.60 -4.32 4.25
C LEU A 80 5.22 -5.70 3.67
N GLN A 81 6.17 -6.63 3.67
CA GLN A 81 5.92 -8.00 3.19
C GLN A 81 4.95 -8.77 4.08
N TYR A 82 4.97 -8.53 5.40
CA TYR A 82 4.00 -9.13 6.32
C TYR A 82 2.57 -8.69 6.03
N GLY A 83 2.36 -7.40 5.72
CA GLY A 83 1.07 -6.90 5.23
C GLY A 83 0.61 -7.64 3.98
N TRP A 84 1.50 -7.81 3.00
CA TRP A 84 1.18 -8.59 1.80
C TRP A 84 0.86 -10.07 2.08
N ALA A 85 1.52 -10.66 3.07
CA ALA A 85 1.33 -12.07 3.44
C ALA A 85 0.02 -12.32 4.19
N THR A 86 -0.49 -11.32 4.90
CA THR A 86 -1.63 -11.48 5.83
C THR A 86 -2.92 -10.83 5.35
N ALA A 87 -2.85 -9.80 4.50
CA ALA A 87 -4.04 -9.15 3.96
C ALA A 87 -4.74 -10.03 2.91
N ASP A 88 -6.08 -10.10 3.00
CA ASP A 88 -6.91 -10.80 2.01
C ASP A 88 -6.85 -10.09 0.64
N ALA A 89 -6.68 -8.77 0.66
CA ALA A 89 -6.48 -7.96 -0.52
C ALA A 89 -5.44 -6.86 -0.27
N VAL A 90 -4.64 -6.57 -1.28
CA VAL A 90 -3.79 -5.38 -1.36
C VAL A 90 -4.33 -4.48 -2.48
N LEU A 91 -4.54 -3.20 -2.18
CA LEU A 91 -4.99 -2.17 -3.11
C LEU A 91 -3.90 -1.11 -3.28
N GLY A 92 -3.45 -0.89 -4.52
CA GLY A 92 -2.47 0.14 -4.82
C GLY A 92 -2.80 0.93 -6.09
N GLY A 93 -2.23 2.12 -6.20
CA GLY A 93 -2.36 2.95 -7.39
C GLY A 93 -1.43 2.50 -8.51
N ALA A 94 -1.86 2.65 -9.76
CA ALA A 94 -1.06 2.33 -10.94
C ALA A 94 0.29 3.07 -11.04
N GLY A 95 0.46 4.19 -10.31
CA GLY A 95 1.74 4.88 -10.19
C GLY A 95 2.85 4.00 -9.64
N ILE A 96 2.54 3.17 -8.64
CA ILE A 96 3.51 2.26 -8.03
C ILE A 96 4.07 1.28 -9.06
N LEU A 97 3.23 0.74 -9.95
CA LEU A 97 3.67 -0.21 -10.97
C LEU A 97 4.53 0.46 -12.05
N ARG A 98 4.29 1.75 -12.33
CA ARG A 98 5.14 2.51 -13.26
C ARG A 98 6.50 2.84 -12.65
N ASP A 99 6.53 3.12 -11.36
CA ASP A 99 7.77 3.44 -10.64
C ASP A 99 8.57 2.19 -10.26
N ASN A 100 7.90 1.03 -10.12
CA ASN A 100 8.53 -0.26 -9.83
C ASN A 100 7.96 -1.37 -10.75
N PRO A 101 8.61 -1.62 -11.90
CA PRO A 101 8.18 -2.64 -12.88
C PRO A 101 8.19 -4.10 -12.37
N ALA A 102 8.78 -4.35 -11.20
CA ALA A 102 8.86 -5.67 -10.58
C ALA A 102 7.85 -5.84 -9.42
N ALA A 103 7.02 -4.83 -9.12
CA ALA A 103 6.10 -4.87 -7.99
C ALA A 103 4.97 -5.90 -8.18
N THR A 104 4.93 -6.92 -7.33
CA THR A 104 3.82 -7.91 -7.31
C THR A 104 2.96 -7.81 -6.06
N TRP A 105 3.44 -7.10 -5.04
CA TRP A 105 2.93 -7.17 -3.66
C TRP A 105 2.83 -8.62 -3.17
N TYR A 106 3.77 -9.47 -3.58
CA TYR A 106 3.91 -10.84 -3.07
C TYR A 106 5.19 -10.92 -2.23
N PRO A 107 5.16 -11.55 -1.04
CA PRO A 107 6.35 -11.65 -0.20
C PRO A 107 7.51 -12.37 -0.92
N ARG A 108 8.74 -11.95 -0.64
CA ARG A 108 9.98 -12.61 -1.08
C ARG A 108 10.57 -13.49 0.01
N ASP A 109 10.37 -13.11 1.28
CA ASP A 109 10.84 -13.88 2.42
C ASP A 109 10.05 -15.20 2.51
N LYS A 110 10.76 -16.33 2.64
CA LYS A 110 10.17 -17.67 2.50
C LYS A 110 9.16 -17.99 3.61
N ASP A 111 9.43 -17.51 4.82
CA ASP A 111 8.54 -17.68 5.97
C ASP A 111 7.22 -16.91 5.78
N LEU A 112 7.28 -15.70 5.21
CA LEU A 112 6.09 -14.92 4.85
C LEU A 112 5.34 -15.54 3.66
N GLN A 113 6.03 -16.11 2.68
CA GLN A 113 5.39 -16.90 1.62
C GLN A 113 4.65 -18.13 2.18
N ALA A 114 5.18 -18.76 3.23
CA ALA A 114 4.56 -19.92 3.85
C ALA A 114 3.21 -19.59 4.51
N ILE A 115 2.97 -18.34 4.94
CA ILE A 115 1.66 -17.87 5.41
C ILE A 115 0.62 -17.99 4.29
N LEU A 116 0.95 -17.48 3.10
CA LEU A 116 0.05 -17.55 1.93
C LEU A 116 -0.17 -18.99 1.45
N ALA A 117 0.87 -19.83 1.48
CA ALA A 117 0.78 -21.23 1.05
C ALA A 117 -0.13 -22.08 1.95
N LYS A 118 -0.26 -21.72 3.24
CA LYS A 118 -1.21 -22.36 4.18
C LYS A 118 -2.64 -21.85 4.02
N GLY A 119 -2.83 -20.73 3.31
CA GLY A 119 -4.13 -20.12 3.10
C GLY A 119 -4.99 -20.91 2.10
N ASN A 120 -6.27 -21.07 2.41
CA ASN A 120 -7.23 -21.76 1.53
C ASN A 120 -7.73 -20.88 0.36
N ARG A 121 -7.37 -19.60 0.33
CA ARG A 121 -7.81 -18.64 -0.68
C ARG A 121 -6.62 -17.89 -1.25
N LYS A 122 -6.65 -17.66 -2.56
CA LYS A 122 -5.68 -16.82 -3.24
C LYS A 122 -5.90 -15.36 -2.85
N PRO A 123 -4.87 -14.64 -2.37
CA PRO A 123 -5.01 -13.24 -2.02
C PRO A 123 -5.32 -12.40 -3.27
N VAL A 124 -5.94 -11.24 -3.07
CA VAL A 124 -6.25 -10.30 -4.16
C VAL A 124 -5.19 -9.22 -4.25
N ARG A 125 -4.76 -8.90 -5.47
CA ARG A 125 -3.89 -7.77 -5.79
C ARG A 125 -4.63 -6.84 -6.74
N ALA A 126 -5.09 -5.73 -6.21
CA ALA A 126 -5.98 -4.79 -6.88
C ALA A 126 -5.27 -3.48 -7.21
N VAL A 127 -5.47 -2.98 -8.43
CA VAL A 127 -4.85 -1.75 -8.92
C VAL A 127 -5.92 -0.72 -9.26
N VAL A 128 -5.75 0.51 -8.78
CA VAL A 128 -6.57 1.67 -9.17
C VAL A 128 -5.88 2.44 -10.29
N SER A 129 -6.58 2.64 -11.41
CA SER A 129 -6.09 3.46 -12.53
C SER A 129 -7.22 4.20 -13.21
N GLY A 130 -7.37 5.51 -12.97
CA GLY A 130 -8.44 6.30 -13.60
C GLY A 130 -8.39 6.32 -15.13
N ARG A 131 -7.19 6.32 -15.71
CA ARG A 131 -6.99 6.37 -17.18
C ARG A 131 -6.76 5.00 -17.82
N GLY A 132 -6.78 3.90 -17.05
CA GLY A 132 -6.39 2.58 -17.56
C GLY A 132 -4.92 2.51 -18.00
N GLU A 133 -4.06 3.38 -17.46
CA GLU A 133 -2.64 3.48 -17.79
C GLU A 133 -1.80 2.51 -16.98
N VAL A 134 -1.98 1.23 -17.27
CA VAL A 134 -1.17 0.12 -16.77
C VAL A 134 -0.71 -0.75 -17.95
N ASP A 135 0.38 -1.48 -17.75
CA ASP A 135 0.83 -2.50 -18.69
C ASP A 135 0.21 -3.85 -18.28
N LEU A 136 -0.68 -4.42 -19.10
CA LEU A 136 -1.28 -5.73 -18.83
C LEU A 136 -0.26 -6.88 -18.86
N LYS A 137 0.97 -6.67 -19.35
CA LYS A 137 2.09 -7.63 -19.23
C LYS A 137 2.82 -7.54 -17.90
N HIS A 138 2.51 -6.55 -17.06
CA HIS A 138 3.17 -6.38 -15.78
C HIS A 138 3.07 -7.66 -14.92
N PRO A 139 4.13 -8.05 -14.18
CA PRO A 139 4.12 -9.28 -13.39
C PRO A 139 2.92 -9.40 -12.43
N LEU A 140 2.45 -8.28 -11.89
CA LEU A 140 1.25 -8.24 -11.03
C LEU A 140 -0.01 -8.81 -11.71
N PHE A 141 -0.21 -8.58 -13.00
CA PHE A 141 -1.37 -9.09 -13.74
C PHE A 141 -1.19 -10.52 -14.26
N ASN A 142 0.03 -11.07 -14.11
CA ASN A 142 0.46 -12.35 -14.64
C ASN A 142 1.12 -13.20 -13.53
N PRO A 143 0.39 -13.53 -12.45
CA PRO A 143 0.89 -14.34 -11.35
C PRO A 143 1.41 -15.69 -11.82
N LYS A 144 2.58 -16.11 -11.32
CA LYS A 144 3.08 -17.46 -11.56
C LYS A 144 2.20 -18.44 -10.79
N LYS A 145 1.85 -19.57 -11.41
CA LYS A 145 1.03 -20.65 -10.79
C LYS A 145 -0.27 -20.15 -10.13
N GLY A 146 -0.75 -18.96 -10.53
CA GLY A 146 -1.88 -18.28 -9.90
C GLY A 146 -1.69 -18.04 -8.40
N GLU A 147 -0.51 -17.59 -7.98
CA GLU A 147 -0.18 -17.21 -6.58
C GLU A 147 -1.17 -16.17 -5.99
N TRP A 148 -1.80 -15.34 -6.81
CA TRP A 148 -2.84 -14.39 -6.42
C TRP A 148 -3.89 -14.19 -7.52
N GLN A 149 -4.95 -13.45 -7.20
CA GLN A 149 -5.96 -12.96 -8.15
C GLN A 149 -5.70 -11.48 -8.44
N ALA A 150 -5.54 -11.11 -9.72
CA ALA A 150 -5.29 -9.73 -10.12
C ALA A 150 -6.59 -9.00 -10.48
N VAL A 151 -6.74 -7.76 -10.02
CA VAL A 151 -7.94 -6.93 -10.23
C VAL A 151 -7.54 -5.53 -10.66
N ILE A 152 -8.28 -4.94 -11.60
CA ILE A 152 -8.15 -3.53 -11.98
C ILE A 152 -9.47 -2.80 -11.73
N PHE A 153 -9.40 -1.71 -10.99
CA PHE A 153 -10.48 -0.73 -10.87
C PHE A 153 -10.12 0.50 -11.71
N THR A 154 -11.02 0.85 -12.63
CA THR A 154 -10.79 1.92 -13.61
C THR A 154 -12.09 2.65 -13.97
N THR A 155 -12.02 3.69 -14.78
CA THR A 155 -13.20 4.35 -15.37
C THR A 155 -13.66 3.61 -16.62
N LYS A 156 -14.85 3.91 -17.15
CA LYS A 156 -15.31 3.38 -18.45
C LYS A 156 -14.28 3.61 -19.57
N LYS A 157 -13.73 4.83 -19.66
CA LYS A 157 -12.69 5.19 -20.63
C LYS A 157 -11.39 4.40 -20.42
N GLY A 158 -11.02 4.17 -19.16
CA GLY A 158 -9.83 3.38 -18.83
C GLY A 158 -10.00 1.90 -19.22
N GLU A 159 -11.19 1.33 -19.03
CA GLU A 159 -11.50 -0.03 -19.47
C GLU A 159 -11.39 -0.19 -20.99
N GLU A 160 -11.93 0.75 -21.77
CA GLU A 160 -11.77 0.76 -23.24
C GLU A 160 -10.29 0.77 -23.66
N LYS A 161 -9.46 1.56 -22.98
CA LYS A 161 -8.01 1.60 -23.24
C LYS A 161 -7.35 0.25 -22.96
N LEU A 162 -7.74 -0.43 -21.89
CA LEU A 162 -7.23 -1.76 -21.52
C LEU A 162 -7.67 -2.83 -22.53
N LYS A 163 -8.95 -2.85 -22.91
CA LYS A 163 -9.49 -3.74 -23.96
C LYS A 163 -8.74 -3.55 -25.28
N ASN A 164 -8.43 -2.32 -25.65
CA ASN A 164 -7.65 -2.04 -26.85
C ASN A 164 -6.18 -2.50 -26.74
N GLN A 165 -5.58 -2.42 -25.54
CA GLN A 165 -4.24 -2.99 -25.30
C GLN A 165 -4.25 -4.51 -25.42
N GLU A 166 -5.24 -5.17 -24.84
CA GLU A 166 -5.43 -6.63 -24.94
C GLU A 166 -5.57 -7.08 -26.41
N LYS A 167 -6.44 -6.44 -27.20
CA LYS A 167 -6.58 -6.72 -28.64
C LYS A 167 -5.25 -6.60 -29.39
N ARG A 168 -4.46 -5.55 -29.12
CA ARG A 168 -3.13 -5.36 -29.73
C ARG A 168 -2.14 -6.43 -29.29
N MET A 169 -2.23 -6.91 -28.06
CA MET A 169 -1.39 -7.99 -27.54
C MET A 169 -1.72 -9.32 -28.24
N GLN A 170 -3.01 -9.66 -28.36
CA GLN A 170 -3.48 -10.86 -29.06
C GLN A 170 -3.05 -10.83 -30.55
N ALA A 171 -3.20 -9.70 -31.23
CA ALA A 171 -2.75 -9.53 -32.61
C ALA A 171 -1.22 -9.69 -32.79
N ARG A 172 -0.44 -9.54 -31.72
CA ARG A 172 1.03 -9.75 -31.70
C ARG A 172 1.41 -11.15 -31.18
N GLY A 173 0.47 -12.09 -31.12
CA GLY A 173 0.70 -13.48 -30.70
C GLY A 173 0.78 -13.69 -29.18
N TYR A 174 0.37 -12.72 -28.38
CA TYR A 174 0.26 -12.91 -26.93
C TYR A 174 -1.04 -13.66 -26.60
N ASN A 175 -0.95 -14.99 -26.55
CA ASN A 175 -2.09 -15.89 -26.33
C ASN A 175 -2.26 -16.30 -24.86
N HIS A 176 -1.54 -15.68 -23.93
CA HIS A 176 -1.72 -15.98 -22.52
C HIS A 176 -3.05 -15.37 -22.04
N PRO A 177 -3.99 -16.17 -21.50
CA PRO A 177 -5.23 -15.63 -20.96
C PRO A 177 -4.90 -14.66 -19.81
N LEU A 178 -5.42 -13.45 -19.90
CA LEU A 178 -5.29 -12.49 -18.82
C LEU A 178 -6.18 -12.96 -17.67
N SER A 179 -5.55 -13.32 -16.55
CA SER A 179 -6.27 -13.70 -15.32
C SER A 179 -6.87 -12.50 -14.56
N THR A 180 -6.81 -11.31 -15.15
CA THR A 180 -7.12 -10.04 -14.48
C THR A 180 -8.57 -9.64 -14.72
N LYS A 181 -9.36 -9.50 -13.65
CA LYS A 181 -10.72 -8.97 -13.72
C LYS A 181 -10.69 -7.44 -13.67
N THR A 182 -11.34 -6.78 -14.64
CA THR A 182 -11.44 -5.32 -14.69
C THR A 182 -12.85 -4.87 -14.31
N TYR A 183 -12.95 -3.82 -13.51
CA TYR A 183 -14.20 -3.16 -13.14
C TYR A 183 -14.15 -1.70 -13.58
N ALA A 184 -15.06 -1.33 -14.48
CA ALA A 184 -15.31 0.06 -14.86
C ALA A 184 -16.27 0.71 -13.85
N ILE A 185 -15.73 1.41 -12.85
CA ILE A 185 -16.49 2.04 -11.77
C ILE A 185 -16.12 3.52 -11.64
N GLY A 186 -17.02 4.37 -12.10
CA GLY A 186 -16.86 5.83 -12.13
C GLY A 186 -16.62 6.39 -13.54
N GLU A 187 -16.71 7.71 -13.66
CA GLU A 187 -16.69 8.42 -14.94
C GLU A 187 -15.40 9.22 -15.12
N THR A 188 -15.20 10.27 -14.31
CA THR A 188 -14.01 11.13 -14.34
C THR A 188 -12.87 10.57 -13.49
N GLY A 189 -13.21 9.82 -12.44
CA GLY A 189 -12.29 9.12 -11.55
C GLY A 189 -12.88 7.78 -11.10
N VAL A 190 -12.05 6.96 -10.47
CA VAL A 190 -12.50 5.66 -9.92
C VAL A 190 -13.33 5.91 -8.67
N ASP A 191 -14.49 5.28 -8.57
CA ASP A 191 -15.32 5.28 -7.37
C ASP A 191 -14.70 4.36 -6.30
N LEU A 192 -13.93 4.97 -5.37
CA LEU A 192 -13.16 4.23 -4.37
C LEU A 192 -14.06 3.49 -3.37
N VAL A 193 -15.22 4.05 -3.03
CA VAL A 193 -16.20 3.42 -2.13
C VAL A 193 -16.72 2.13 -2.77
N LYS A 194 -17.08 2.17 -4.06
CA LYS A 194 -17.46 0.96 -4.80
C LYS A 194 -16.31 -0.03 -4.95
N ALA A 195 -15.09 0.44 -5.20
CA ALA A 195 -13.91 -0.42 -5.31
C ALA A 195 -13.69 -1.24 -4.02
N VAL A 196 -13.67 -0.56 -2.87
CA VAL A 196 -13.55 -1.22 -1.56
C VAL A 196 -14.76 -2.12 -1.30
N GLY A 197 -15.98 -1.67 -1.60
CA GLY A 197 -17.19 -2.48 -1.48
C GLY A 197 -17.15 -3.80 -2.27
N ILE A 198 -16.62 -3.77 -3.49
CA ILE A 198 -16.40 -4.97 -4.32
C ILE A 198 -15.38 -5.90 -3.67
N LEU A 199 -14.23 -5.38 -3.18
CA LEU A 199 -13.25 -6.19 -2.46
C LEU A 199 -13.88 -6.87 -1.23
N ARG A 200 -14.63 -6.12 -0.42
CA ARG A 200 -15.32 -6.66 0.77
C ARG A 200 -16.32 -7.75 0.41
N LYS A 201 -17.18 -7.51 -0.58
CA LYS A 201 -18.31 -8.41 -0.90
C LYS A 201 -17.93 -9.56 -1.82
N GLU A 202 -17.38 -9.28 -3.01
CA GLU A 202 -17.09 -10.30 -4.03
C GLU A 202 -15.85 -11.13 -3.66
N TYR A 203 -14.83 -10.47 -3.09
CA TYR A 203 -13.57 -11.15 -2.74
C TYR A 203 -13.49 -11.58 -1.27
N ARG A 204 -14.52 -11.26 -0.47
CA ARG A 204 -14.62 -11.58 0.97
C ARG A 204 -13.43 -11.03 1.77
N THR A 205 -12.92 -9.87 1.38
CA THR A 205 -11.78 -9.22 2.03
C THR A 205 -12.18 -8.78 3.43
N LYS A 206 -11.56 -9.36 4.46
CA LYS A 206 -11.69 -8.95 5.88
C LYS A 206 -10.57 -8.03 6.30
N LEU A 207 -9.34 -8.28 5.85
CA LEU A 207 -8.19 -7.40 6.03
C LEU A 207 -7.78 -6.81 4.69
N LEU A 208 -7.85 -5.48 4.57
CA LEU A 208 -7.48 -4.74 3.36
C LEU A 208 -6.23 -3.89 3.63
N ASP A 209 -5.18 -4.14 2.86
CA ASP A 209 -3.96 -3.36 2.83
C ASP A 209 -4.02 -2.33 1.70
N ILE A 210 -3.92 -1.04 2.01
CA ILE A 210 -3.81 0.02 1.02
C ILE A 210 -2.37 0.54 1.00
N GLN A 211 -1.69 0.34 -0.12
CA GLN A 211 -0.26 0.66 -0.31
C GLN A 211 -0.02 2.07 -0.91
N GLY A 212 -1.05 2.90 -1.02
CA GLY A 212 -0.95 4.21 -1.69
C GLY A 212 -0.82 4.09 -3.22
N GLY A 213 -0.23 5.02 -3.98
CA GLY A 213 0.56 6.19 -3.59
C GLY A 213 -0.27 7.42 -3.15
N PRO A 214 0.38 8.58 -3.00
CA PRO A 214 -0.19 9.71 -2.25
C PRO A 214 -1.56 10.21 -2.68
N VAL A 215 -1.87 10.15 -3.97
CA VAL A 215 -3.19 10.53 -4.50
C VAL A 215 -4.28 9.52 -4.15
N LEU A 216 -3.96 8.21 -4.23
CA LEU A 216 -4.91 7.17 -3.81
C LEU A 216 -5.16 7.27 -2.30
N ALA A 217 -4.10 7.44 -1.52
CA ALA A 217 -4.17 7.67 -0.08
C ALA A 217 -5.08 8.85 0.28
N GLY A 218 -4.89 10.00 -0.38
CA GLY A 218 -5.79 11.15 -0.24
C GLY A 218 -7.25 10.81 -0.50
N GLY A 219 -7.53 10.12 -1.61
CA GLY A 219 -8.89 9.73 -1.97
C GLY A 219 -9.55 8.78 -0.96
N VAL A 220 -8.84 7.76 -0.48
CA VAL A 220 -9.41 6.79 0.48
C VAL A 220 -9.60 7.39 1.88
N VAL A 221 -8.72 8.30 2.31
CA VAL A 221 -8.90 9.03 3.57
C VAL A 221 -10.08 10.00 3.47
N LYS A 222 -10.22 10.75 2.36
CA LYS A 222 -11.36 11.65 2.16
C LYS A 222 -12.69 10.90 2.07
N ALA A 223 -12.67 9.68 1.54
CA ALA A 223 -13.83 8.80 1.46
C ALA A 223 -14.13 8.02 2.75
N MET A 224 -13.38 8.26 3.84
CA MET A 224 -13.53 7.58 5.14
C MET A 224 -13.40 6.05 5.05
N LEU A 225 -12.46 5.57 4.22
CA LEU A 225 -12.27 4.13 3.95
C LEU A 225 -11.08 3.51 4.70
N VAL A 226 -10.42 4.25 5.58
CA VAL A 226 -9.21 3.80 6.30
C VAL A 226 -9.51 3.72 7.78
N ASP A 227 -9.35 2.54 8.37
CA ASP A 227 -9.55 2.33 9.81
C ASP A 227 -8.25 2.57 10.59
N GLU A 228 -7.10 2.34 9.95
CA GLU A 228 -5.77 2.47 10.56
C GLU A 228 -4.73 3.05 9.59
N VAL A 229 -3.86 3.95 10.06
CA VAL A 229 -2.64 4.36 9.37
C VAL A 229 -1.44 3.66 10.02
N ARG A 230 -0.70 2.91 9.20
CA ARG A 230 0.59 2.30 9.54
C ARG A 230 1.69 3.13 8.88
N LEU A 231 2.39 3.93 9.67
CA LEU A 231 3.38 4.88 9.18
C LEU A 231 4.77 4.55 9.71
N THR A 232 5.71 4.28 8.81
CA THR A 232 7.13 4.29 9.14
C THR A 232 7.69 5.71 8.96
N VAL A 233 8.33 6.26 9.98
CA VAL A 233 9.12 7.50 9.89
C VAL A 233 10.59 7.11 9.80
N SER A 234 11.19 7.34 8.64
CA SER A 234 12.60 7.12 8.37
C SER A 234 13.46 8.28 8.89
N PRO A 235 14.71 8.01 9.33
CA PRO A 235 15.61 9.02 9.92
C PRO A 235 16.28 9.93 8.87
N GLN A 236 15.52 10.36 7.87
CA GLN A 236 16.00 11.22 6.79
C GLN A 236 15.25 12.56 6.84
N VAL A 237 15.93 13.64 6.46
CA VAL A 237 15.33 14.93 6.12
C VAL A 237 15.63 15.18 4.65
N MET A 238 14.64 15.60 3.87
CA MET A 238 14.75 15.65 2.40
C MET A 238 14.45 17.01 1.79
N GLY A 239 13.61 17.81 2.44
CA GLY A 239 13.07 19.06 1.91
C GLY A 239 11.90 18.84 0.96
N ASP A 240 11.05 19.86 0.83
CA ASP A 240 9.81 19.80 0.06
C ASP A 240 10.01 19.94 -1.45
N LEU A 241 11.22 20.24 -1.95
CA LEU A 241 11.49 20.44 -3.38
C LEU A 241 12.48 19.41 -3.95
N ASN A 242 12.14 18.83 -5.09
CA ASN A 242 13.06 17.98 -5.85
C ASN A 242 14.13 18.77 -6.62
N SER A 243 15.05 18.06 -7.29
CA SER A 243 16.18 18.66 -8.03
C SER A 243 15.82 19.69 -9.11
N VAL A 244 14.55 19.73 -9.54
CA VAL A 244 14.03 20.68 -10.54
C VAL A 244 12.99 21.65 -9.95
N GLY A 245 12.95 21.80 -8.63
CA GLY A 245 12.09 22.76 -7.95
C GLY A 245 10.61 22.35 -7.88
N ARG A 246 10.27 21.08 -8.07
CA ARG A 246 8.89 20.58 -7.92
C ARG A 246 8.64 20.10 -6.50
N LYS A 247 7.44 20.37 -5.99
CA LYS A 247 7.02 19.91 -4.67
C LYS A 247 6.98 18.38 -4.59
N ARG A 248 7.66 17.83 -3.59
CA ARG A 248 7.58 16.42 -3.19
C ARG A 248 6.30 16.20 -2.39
N PRO A 249 5.54 15.13 -2.67
CA PRO A 249 4.28 14.88 -1.98
C PRO A 249 4.52 14.29 -0.58
N GLY A 250 3.70 14.70 0.38
CA GLY A 250 3.45 13.91 1.59
C GLY A 250 2.57 12.69 1.29
N PHE A 251 2.30 11.84 2.28
CA PHE A 251 1.59 10.59 2.03
C PHE A 251 0.09 10.77 1.72
N VAL A 252 -0.53 11.89 2.12
CA VAL A 252 -1.89 12.29 1.73
C VAL A 252 -1.77 13.47 0.75
N THR A 253 -2.19 13.29 -0.51
CA THR A 253 -2.06 14.31 -1.56
C THR A 253 -3.33 14.41 -2.42
N GLY A 254 -3.61 15.61 -2.94
CA GLY A 254 -4.69 15.83 -3.92
C GLY A 254 -6.08 16.01 -3.30
N VAL A 255 -6.16 16.19 -1.99
CA VAL A 255 -7.40 16.44 -1.24
C VAL A 255 -7.20 17.61 -0.28
N HIS A 256 -8.31 18.23 0.12
CA HIS A 256 -8.34 19.28 1.13
C HIS A 256 -9.10 18.80 2.38
N PHE A 257 -8.50 19.09 3.52
CA PHE A 257 -9.12 19.08 4.85
C PHE A 257 -8.83 20.45 5.47
N GLY A 258 -9.87 21.10 5.96
CA GLY A 258 -9.78 22.21 6.88
C GLY A 258 -9.46 21.75 8.30
N ILE A 259 -9.26 22.72 9.19
CA ILE A 259 -8.91 22.44 10.60
C ILE A 259 -10.04 21.66 11.29
N GLU A 260 -11.29 21.99 10.97
CA GLU A 260 -12.47 21.42 11.61
C GLU A 260 -12.81 20.01 11.09
N ASP A 261 -12.72 19.77 9.78
CA ASP A 261 -13.08 18.49 9.12
C ASP A 261 -11.89 17.55 8.88
N SER A 262 -10.68 17.93 9.34
CA SER A 262 -9.53 17.03 9.31
C SER A 262 -9.76 15.80 10.21
N PRO A 263 -9.53 14.58 9.70
CA PRO A 263 -9.61 13.38 10.51
C PRO A 263 -8.62 13.46 11.67
N LEU A 264 -9.06 13.00 12.84
CA LEU A 264 -8.16 12.73 13.95
C LEU A 264 -7.68 11.30 13.88
N ALA A 265 -6.53 11.05 14.50
CA ALA A 265 -6.00 9.70 14.62
C ALA A 265 -5.55 9.46 16.06
N GLU A 266 -5.93 8.32 16.61
CA GLU A 266 -5.54 7.88 17.93
C GLU A 266 -4.31 7.00 17.83
N LEU A 267 -3.27 7.31 18.61
CA LEU A 267 -2.07 6.49 18.66
C LEU A 267 -2.37 5.14 19.34
N GLU A 268 -2.17 4.07 18.59
CA GLU A 268 -2.38 2.68 19.02
C GLU A 268 -1.06 2.03 19.45
N ALA A 269 -0.02 2.17 18.63
CA ALA A 269 1.27 1.54 18.89
C ALA A 269 2.45 2.36 18.35
N ILE A 270 3.58 2.23 19.04
CA ILE A 270 4.89 2.73 18.62
C ILE A 270 5.87 1.55 18.57
N GLY A 271 6.54 1.39 17.44
CA GLY A 271 7.68 0.51 17.26
C GLY A 271 8.94 1.32 16.98
N VAL A 272 10.09 0.85 17.40
CA VAL A 272 11.39 1.47 17.07
C VAL A 272 12.35 0.38 16.57
N SER A 273 13.04 0.63 15.46
CA SER A 273 14.10 -0.24 14.95
C SER A 273 15.20 0.61 14.32
N GLY A 274 16.44 0.51 14.82
CA GLY A 274 17.47 1.48 14.48
C GLY A 274 17.00 2.90 14.82
N SER A 275 17.03 3.81 13.84
CA SER A 275 16.45 5.16 13.97
C SER A 275 15.11 5.34 13.26
N HIS A 276 14.49 4.25 12.78
CA HIS A 276 13.12 4.29 12.22
C HIS A 276 12.08 4.14 13.33
N ILE A 277 10.98 4.88 13.18
CA ILE A 277 9.83 4.80 14.09
C ILE A 277 8.64 4.22 13.31
N PHE A 278 7.99 3.21 13.86
CA PHE A 278 6.79 2.58 13.31
C PHE A 278 5.59 3.04 14.12
N LEU A 279 4.63 3.69 13.49
CA LEU A 279 3.47 4.25 14.15
C LEU A 279 2.21 3.55 13.64
N ARG A 280 1.34 3.16 14.55
CA ARG A 280 -0.03 2.73 14.25
C ARG A 280 -0.99 3.77 14.81
N TYR A 281 -1.80 4.34 13.95
CA TYR A 281 -2.87 5.24 14.35
C TYR A 281 -4.23 4.72 13.91
N LEU A 282 -5.21 4.67 14.80
CA LEU A 282 -6.59 4.38 14.47
C LEU A 282 -7.29 5.67 14.00
N MET A 283 -7.96 5.62 12.86
CA MET A 283 -8.60 6.78 12.26
C MET A 283 -9.94 7.07 12.92
N ASN A 284 -10.14 8.32 13.30
CA ASN A 284 -11.39 8.86 13.84
C ASN A 284 -11.88 10.01 12.95
N TYR A 285 -12.86 9.72 12.12
CA TYR A 285 -13.45 10.68 11.21
C TYR A 285 -14.47 11.55 11.96
N ARG A 286 -14.25 12.87 11.91
CA ARG A 286 -15.20 13.85 12.43
C ARG A 286 -16.35 13.97 11.43
N ASN A 287 -17.57 13.66 11.87
CA ASN A 287 -18.80 13.92 11.12
C ASN A 287 -19.23 15.38 11.28
#